data_AF-A0A0M9G5P1-F1
#
_entry.id   AF-A0A0M9G5P1-F1
#
_cell.length_a   1.000
_cell.length_b   1.000
_cell.length_c   1.000
_cell.angle_alpha   90.00
_cell.angle_beta   90.00
_cell.angle_gamma   90.00
#
_symmetry.space_group_name_H-M   'P 1'
#
loop_
_entity.id
_entity.type
_entity.pdbx_description
1 polymer ?
#
loop_
_entity_poly.entity_id
_entity_poly.type
_entity_poly.pdbx_seq_one_letter_code
_entity_poly.pdbx_strand_id
1 'polypeptide(L)'
;MELDLFSEWFPNCVKSVSQGEVSRYYRSAYMVINAQWPFAPRDVLMLGAGIDDLEARNRIVIVAHSIPFAGMEPCKLVGADSATNTRALHLPGVAPPGIRVPVHNNSNVVCDIIYTGFEMKMLMPTETRLSFILSVGPKVPHIPQGVLNWMSGKVMWAMLGFMESAAKKATQKDSKYYQRRRERPDVYDLLRQRYNDLLKSKFTREEYAEYVLKNDY
;
A
#
# COMPACT_ATOMS: atom_id res chain seq x y z
N MET A 1 4.05 -7.72 0.94
CA MET A 1 3.40 -6.52 1.52
C MET A 1 3.17 -6.75 3.00
N GLU A 2 3.70 -5.87 3.84
CA GLU A 2 3.58 -5.88 5.30
C GLU A 2 2.35 -5.07 5.73
N LEU A 3 1.17 -5.65 5.53
CA LEU A 3 -0.11 -4.93 5.68
C LEU A 3 -0.40 -4.52 7.12
N ASP A 4 0.08 -5.28 8.10
CA ASP A 4 -0.07 -4.98 9.52
C ASP A 4 0.68 -3.72 9.96
N LEU A 5 1.74 -3.31 9.23
CA LEU A 5 2.48 -2.09 9.55
C LEU A 5 1.72 -0.81 9.17
N PHE A 6 0.62 -0.90 8.40
CA PHE A 6 -0.13 0.29 7.99
C PHE A 6 -0.67 1.08 9.18
N SER A 7 -1.07 0.44 10.28
CA SER A 7 -1.52 1.15 11.48
C SER A 7 -0.41 1.96 12.17
N GLU A 8 0.84 1.80 11.76
CA GLU A 8 1.98 2.46 12.38
C GLU A 8 2.39 3.76 11.67
N TRP A 9 2.13 3.84 10.38
CA TRP A 9 2.57 4.96 9.54
C TRP A 9 1.45 5.57 8.69
N PHE A 10 0.34 4.87 8.46
CA PHE A 10 -0.78 5.40 7.72
C PHE A 10 -1.64 6.29 8.65
N PRO A 11 -1.86 7.57 8.30
CA PRO A 11 -2.57 8.50 9.17
C PRO A 11 -3.94 7.99 9.60
N ASN A 12 -4.18 8.03 10.91
CA ASN A 12 -5.44 7.61 11.54
C ASN A 12 -5.88 6.17 11.24
N CYS A 13 -5.01 5.30 10.71
CA CYS A 13 -5.30 3.89 10.58
C CYS A 13 -5.21 3.21 11.95
N VAL A 14 -6.35 2.87 12.52
CA VAL A 14 -6.44 2.24 13.86
C VAL A 14 -6.42 0.72 13.81
N LYS A 15 -6.69 0.15 12.63
CA LYS A 15 -6.69 -1.29 12.40
C LYS A 15 -6.26 -1.55 10.97
N SER A 16 -5.34 -2.48 10.78
CA SER A 16 -4.99 -3.05 9.48
C SER A 16 -4.76 -4.54 9.62
N VAL A 17 -5.50 -5.35 8.85
CA VAL A 17 -5.48 -6.80 8.95
C VAL A 17 -5.45 -7.40 7.55
N SER A 18 -4.52 -8.33 7.31
CA SER A 18 -4.51 -9.10 6.06
C SER A 18 -5.77 -9.97 5.95
N GLN A 19 -6.42 -9.89 4.80
CA GLN A 19 -7.60 -10.69 4.47
C GLN A 19 -7.24 -11.91 3.62
N GLY A 20 -5.96 -12.24 3.48
CA GLY A 20 -5.47 -13.34 2.66
C GLY A 20 -4.73 -12.88 1.41
N GLU A 21 -4.33 -13.87 0.62
CA GLU A 21 -3.51 -13.68 -0.56
C GLU A 21 -4.01 -14.54 -1.72
N VAL A 22 -4.01 -13.96 -2.92
CA VAL A 22 -4.33 -14.66 -4.17
C VAL A 22 -3.06 -15.24 -4.77
N SER A 23 -1.95 -14.53 -4.60
CA SER A 23 -0.60 -14.95 -4.96
C SER A 23 0.42 -14.17 -4.14
N ARG A 24 1.71 -14.46 -4.31
CA ARG A 24 2.79 -13.68 -3.68
C ARG A 24 2.77 -12.19 -4.00
N TYR A 25 2.17 -11.82 -5.14
CA TYR A 25 2.09 -10.44 -5.62
C TYR A 25 0.76 -9.77 -5.28
N TYR A 26 -0.29 -10.54 -5.03
CA TYR A 26 -1.66 -10.06 -4.82
C TYR A 26 -2.14 -10.36 -3.41
N ARG A 27 -2.37 -9.32 -2.61
CA ARG A 27 -2.84 -9.45 -1.22
C ARG A 27 -4.01 -8.53 -0.94
N SER A 28 -4.91 -8.97 -0.06
CA SER A 28 -6.01 -8.13 0.41
C SER A 28 -5.78 -7.64 1.83
N ALA A 29 -6.21 -6.41 2.09
CA ALA A 29 -6.14 -5.75 3.38
C ALA A 29 -7.51 -5.18 3.75
N TYR A 30 -7.90 -5.35 5.01
CA TYR A 30 -8.98 -4.62 5.64
C TYR A 30 -8.38 -3.59 6.60
N MET A 31 -8.82 -2.35 6.45
CA MET A 31 -8.35 -1.23 7.25
C MET A 31 -9.53 -0.46 7.85
N VAL A 32 -9.32 0.07 9.05
CA VAL A 32 -10.22 1.06 9.67
C VAL A 32 -9.45 2.36 9.82
N ILE A 33 -9.98 3.43 9.23
CA ILE A 33 -9.40 4.76 9.26
C ILE A 33 -10.32 5.68 10.05
N ASN A 34 -9.83 6.19 11.18
CA ASN A 34 -10.55 7.20 11.94
C ASN A 34 -10.56 8.53 11.19
N ALA A 35 -11.70 9.19 11.26
CA ALA A 35 -11.85 10.54 10.75
C ALA A 35 -11.99 11.51 11.90
N GLN A 36 -11.69 12.79 11.64
CA GLN A 36 -11.94 13.83 12.63
C GLN A 36 -13.44 13.91 12.92
N TRP A 37 -13.80 14.09 14.19
CA TRP A 37 -15.18 14.32 14.60
C TRP A 37 -15.76 15.51 13.81
N PRO A 38 -17.01 15.46 13.31
CA PRO A 38 -18.09 14.51 13.64
C PRO A 38 -18.21 13.30 12.71
N PHE A 39 -17.17 12.98 11.94
CA PHE A 39 -17.25 11.91 10.95
C PHE A 39 -17.07 10.52 11.57
N ALA A 40 -17.91 9.58 11.17
CA ALA A 40 -17.76 8.16 11.52
C ALA A 40 -16.47 7.57 10.93
N PRO A 41 -15.89 6.50 11.53
CA PRO A 41 -14.75 5.78 11.00
C PRO A 41 -15.03 5.17 9.62
N ARG A 42 -13.98 4.99 8.83
CA ARG A 42 -14.06 4.49 7.46
C ARG A 42 -13.52 3.07 7.39
N ASP A 43 -14.36 2.16 6.90
CA ASP A 43 -13.95 0.81 6.54
C ASP A 43 -13.41 0.82 5.11
N VAL A 44 -12.22 0.23 4.92
CA VAL A 44 -11.61 0.06 3.61
C VAL A 44 -11.24 -1.41 3.45
N LEU A 45 -11.76 -2.04 2.40
CA LEU A 45 -11.32 -3.36 1.96
C LEU A 45 -10.72 -3.23 0.58
N MET A 46 -9.43 -3.56 0.46
CA MET A 46 -8.68 -3.39 -0.78
C MET A 46 -7.99 -4.67 -1.22
N LEU A 47 -7.80 -4.80 -2.52
CA LEU A 47 -6.91 -5.77 -3.15
C LEU A 47 -5.76 -4.99 -3.77
N GLY A 48 -4.53 -5.32 -3.34
CA GLY A 48 -3.31 -4.72 -3.84
C GLY A 48 -2.47 -5.72 -4.62
N ALA A 49 -1.75 -5.21 -5.62
CA ALA A 49 -0.75 -5.91 -6.38
C ALA A 49 0.59 -5.18 -6.32
N GLY A 50 1.68 -5.90 -6.11
CA GLY A 50 3.04 -5.37 -6.18
C GLY A 50 3.79 -5.93 -7.38
N ILE A 51 4.43 -5.05 -8.15
CA ILE A 51 5.24 -5.38 -9.32
C ILE A 51 6.68 -4.92 -9.04
N ASP A 52 7.61 -5.88 -9.04
CA ASP A 52 9.05 -5.63 -9.04
C ASP A 52 9.51 -5.39 -10.48
N ASP A 53 9.86 -4.15 -10.80
CA ASP A 53 10.38 -3.68 -12.09
C ASP A 53 11.78 -3.05 -11.89
N LEU A 54 12.54 -3.59 -10.92
CA LEU A 54 13.85 -3.05 -10.53
C LEU A 54 14.90 -3.27 -11.62
N GLU A 55 14.87 -4.40 -12.34
CA GLU A 55 15.86 -4.69 -13.38
C GLU A 55 15.73 -3.79 -14.61
N ALA A 56 14.51 -3.63 -15.12
CA ALA A 56 14.30 -2.89 -16.36
C ALA A 56 14.20 -1.38 -16.14
N ARG A 57 13.57 -0.93 -15.05
CA ARG A 57 13.26 0.49 -14.84
C ARG A 57 13.64 1.04 -13.46
N ASN A 58 14.39 0.27 -12.66
CA ASN A 58 14.80 0.64 -11.30
C ASN A 58 13.62 1.11 -10.42
N ARG A 59 12.47 0.43 -10.52
CA ARG A 59 11.28 0.81 -9.74
C ARG A 59 10.47 -0.36 -9.23
N ILE A 60 9.71 -0.10 -8.18
CA ILE A 60 8.64 -0.99 -7.68
C ILE A 60 7.34 -0.22 -7.84
N VAL A 61 6.32 -0.89 -8.38
CA VAL A 61 4.98 -0.32 -8.53
C VAL A 61 4.02 -1.13 -7.67
N ILE A 62 3.30 -0.46 -6.79
CA ILE A 62 2.21 -1.05 -6.01
C ILE A 62 0.93 -0.38 -6.48
N VAL A 63 -0.07 -1.16 -6.84
CA VAL A 63 -1.41 -0.67 -7.17
C VAL A 63 -2.42 -1.35 -6.28
N ALA A 64 -3.47 -0.64 -5.88
CA ALA A 64 -4.57 -1.22 -5.14
C ALA A 64 -5.89 -0.56 -5.52
N HIS A 65 -6.97 -1.30 -5.35
CA HIS A 65 -8.34 -0.83 -5.52
C HIS A 65 -9.24 -1.50 -4.47
N SER A 66 -10.40 -0.90 -4.22
CA SER A 66 -11.39 -1.50 -3.33
C SER A 66 -12.01 -2.74 -3.95
N ILE A 67 -12.33 -3.71 -3.09
CA ILE A 67 -13.22 -4.84 -3.39
C ILE A 67 -14.44 -4.75 -2.45
N PRO A 68 -15.61 -5.25 -2.85
CA PRO A 68 -16.82 -5.12 -2.04
C PRO A 68 -16.75 -5.99 -0.78
N PHE A 69 -17.43 -5.51 0.26
CA PHE A 69 -17.69 -6.29 1.47
C PHE A 69 -18.75 -7.37 1.20
N ALA A 70 -18.84 -8.35 2.11
CA ALA A 70 -19.78 -9.45 1.97
C ALA A 70 -21.22 -8.90 1.98
N GLY A 71 -22.00 -9.23 0.95
CA GLY A 71 -23.38 -8.77 0.79
C GLY A 71 -23.53 -7.33 0.28
N MET A 72 -22.44 -6.67 -0.13
CA MET A 72 -22.50 -5.34 -0.75
C MET A 72 -22.34 -5.43 -2.26
N GLU A 73 -23.09 -4.57 -2.96
CA GLU A 73 -22.93 -4.41 -4.41
C GLU A 73 -21.54 -3.83 -4.75
N PRO A 74 -20.97 -4.21 -5.90
CA PRO A 74 -19.67 -3.70 -6.33
C PRO A 74 -19.76 -2.19 -6.61
N CYS A 75 -18.73 -1.44 -6.24
CA CYS A 75 -18.65 -0.03 -6.62
C CYS A 75 -18.58 0.08 -8.15
N LYS A 76 -19.48 0.87 -8.74
CA LYS A 76 -19.44 1.16 -10.18
C LYS A 76 -18.21 2.01 -10.47
N LEU A 77 -17.25 1.46 -11.20
CA LEU A 77 -16.09 2.22 -11.68
C LEU A 77 -16.58 3.25 -12.70
N VAL A 78 -16.39 4.54 -12.38
CA VAL A 78 -16.75 5.65 -13.28
C VAL A 78 -15.82 5.59 -14.49
N GLY A 79 -16.38 5.37 -15.69
CA GLY A 79 -15.64 5.35 -16.95
C GLY A 79 -15.38 3.97 -17.56
N ALA A 80 -15.96 2.89 -17.01
CA ALA A 80 -16.03 1.61 -17.70
C ALA A 80 -17.12 1.66 -18.79
N ASP A 81 -16.92 2.52 -19.79
CA ASP A 81 -17.73 2.48 -21.00
C ASP A 81 -17.47 1.13 -21.67
N SER A 82 -18.56 0.42 -21.98
CA SER A 82 -18.69 -1.00 -22.31
C SER A 82 -17.97 -1.46 -23.60
N ALA A 83 -17.02 -0.69 -24.12
CA ALA A 83 -16.40 -0.88 -25.42
C ALA A 83 -14.94 -1.40 -25.39
N THR A 84 -14.25 -1.41 -24.25
CA THR A 84 -12.87 -1.93 -24.22
C THR A 84 -12.83 -3.37 -23.73
N ASN A 85 -12.38 -4.24 -24.64
CA ASN A 85 -12.13 -5.68 -24.47
C ASN A 85 -10.94 -5.96 -23.53
N THR A 86 -10.84 -5.19 -22.45
CA THR A 86 -9.87 -5.39 -21.39
C THR A 86 -10.28 -6.69 -20.72
N ARG A 87 -9.50 -7.77 -20.92
CA ARG A 87 -9.66 -9.04 -20.19
C ARG A 87 -9.79 -8.71 -18.71
N ALA A 88 -11.03 -8.71 -18.23
CA ALA A 88 -11.37 -8.33 -16.86
C ALA A 88 -10.66 -9.33 -15.96
N LEU A 89 -9.55 -8.90 -15.37
CA LEU A 89 -8.72 -9.78 -14.56
C LEU A 89 -9.50 -10.30 -13.35
N HIS A 90 -10.61 -9.65 -12.97
CA HIS A 90 -11.64 -10.17 -12.07
C HIS A 90 -13.02 -9.64 -12.46
N LEU A 91 -14.05 -10.48 -12.36
CA LEU A 91 -15.44 -10.02 -12.44
C LEU A 91 -15.69 -9.05 -11.27
N PRO A 92 -16.19 -7.82 -11.53
CA PRO A 92 -16.55 -6.90 -10.47
C PRO A 92 -17.54 -7.58 -9.52
N GLY A 93 -17.19 -7.68 -8.23
CA GLY A 93 -18.12 -8.20 -7.22
C GLY A 93 -17.77 -9.51 -6.56
N VAL A 94 -16.89 -10.32 -7.15
CA VAL A 94 -16.49 -11.59 -6.54
C VAL A 94 -15.09 -11.43 -5.97
N ALA A 95 -14.97 -11.62 -4.65
CA ALA A 95 -13.67 -11.66 -4.01
C ALA A 95 -12.85 -12.82 -4.59
N PRO A 96 -11.57 -12.61 -4.95
CA PRO A 96 -10.75 -13.68 -5.48
C PRO A 96 -10.61 -14.85 -4.49
N PRO A 97 -10.36 -16.08 -4.98
CA PRO A 97 -10.06 -17.21 -4.11
C PRO A 97 -8.91 -16.88 -3.14
N GLY A 98 -9.05 -17.33 -1.89
CA GLY A 98 -8.06 -17.06 -0.83
C GLY A 98 -8.28 -15.76 -0.07
N ILE A 99 -9.19 -14.88 -0.53
CA ILE A 99 -9.54 -13.66 0.19
C ILE A 99 -10.75 -13.89 1.10
N ARG A 100 -10.59 -13.58 2.39
CA ARG A 100 -11.64 -13.56 3.41
C ARG A 100 -12.28 -12.19 3.42
N VAL A 101 -13.53 -12.11 2.99
CA VAL A 101 -14.25 -10.83 3.00
C VAL A 101 -14.90 -10.64 4.37
N PRO A 102 -14.54 -9.60 5.13
CA PRO A 102 -15.20 -9.32 6.41
C PRO A 102 -16.66 -8.89 6.20
N VAL A 103 -17.49 -9.17 7.20
CA VAL A 103 -18.84 -8.59 7.29
C VAL A 103 -18.69 -7.09 7.56
N HIS A 104 -19.42 -6.27 6.82
CA HIS A 104 -19.40 -4.83 7.01
C HIS A 104 -19.94 -4.44 8.40
N ASN A 105 -19.25 -3.52 9.08
CA ASN A 105 -19.75 -2.94 10.31
C ASN A 105 -20.62 -1.70 10.01
N ASN A 106 -21.92 -1.81 10.28
CA ASN A 106 -22.90 -0.75 10.01
C ASN A 106 -22.65 0.57 10.77
N SER A 107 -21.76 0.61 11.77
CA SER A 107 -21.35 1.87 12.43
C SER A 107 -20.32 2.66 11.62
N ASN A 108 -19.66 2.03 10.64
CA ASN A 108 -18.59 2.62 9.85
C ASN A 108 -19.09 2.96 8.45
N VAL A 109 -18.45 3.93 7.80
CA VAL A 109 -18.73 4.27 6.40
C VAL A 109 -17.77 3.48 5.50
N VAL A 110 -18.30 2.73 4.54
CA VAL A 110 -17.44 2.07 3.53
C VAL A 110 -16.84 3.12 2.59
N CYS A 111 -15.52 3.24 2.62
CA CYS A 111 -14.76 4.14 1.77
C CYS A 111 -14.25 3.39 0.54
N ASP A 112 -14.57 3.92 -0.64
CA ASP A 112 -14.18 3.28 -1.91
C ASP A 112 -12.88 3.91 -2.41
N ILE A 113 -11.84 3.10 -2.50
CA ILE A 113 -10.61 3.42 -3.22
C ILE A 113 -10.84 3.01 -4.67
N ILE A 114 -11.08 3.99 -5.55
CA ILE A 114 -11.28 3.76 -6.98
C ILE A 114 -9.98 3.20 -7.57
N TYR A 115 -8.88 3.87 -7.27
CA TYR A 115 -7.53 3.37 -7.50
C TYR A 115 -6.55 4.11 -6.59
N THR A 116 -5.52 3.40 -6.15
CA THR A 116 -4.36 3.99 -5.49
C THR A 116 -3.10 3.26 -5.93
N GLY A 117 -1.97 3.94 -5.84
CA GLY A 117 -0.71 3.27 -6.08
C GLY A 117 0.50 4.09 -5.67
N PHE A 118 1.59 3.37 -5.46
CA PHE A 118 2.91 3.91 -5.19
C PHE A 118 3.85 3.49 -6.33
N GLU A 119 4.60 4.43 -6.86
CA GLU A 119 5.84 4.15 -7.59
C GLU A 119 7.00 4.51 -6.67
N MET A 120 7.83 3.52 -6.36
CA MET A 120 9.11 3.70 -5.67
C MET A 120 10.21 3.52 -6.70
N LYS A 121 10.87 4.61 -7.10
CA LYS A 121 11.99 4.57 -8.05
C LYS A 121 13.30 4.76 -7.30
N MET A 122 14.20 3.80 -7.44
CA MET A 122 15.55 3.90 -6.87
C MET A 122 16.36 4.93 -7.66
N LEU A 123 16.90 5.92 -6.96
CA LEU A 123 17.80 6.93 -7.54
C LEU A 123 19.25 6.59 -7.22
N MET A 124 19.51 6.27 -5.95
CA MET A 124 20.80 5.81 -5.41
C MET A 124 20.54 4.62 -4.47
N PRO A 125 21.58 3.87 -4.03
CA PRO A 125 21.40 2.76 -3.09
C PRO A 125 20.66 3.16 -1.80
N THR A 126 20.82 4.43 -1.37
CA THR A 126 20.21 4.99 -0.16
C THR A 126 19.09 6.00 -0.44
N GLU A 127 18.77 6.26 -1.70
CA GLU A 127 17.81 7.30 -2.09
C GLU A 127 16.74 6.76 -3.04
N THR A 128 15.49 7.02 -2.70
CA THR A 128 14.33 6.63 -3.52
C THR A 128 13.41 7.81 -3.75
N ARG A 129 12.93 7.96 -4.98
CA ARG A 129 11.81 8.84 -5.30
C ARG A 129 10.50 8.08 -5.12
N LEU A 130 9.64 8.58 -4.24
CA LEU A 130 8.29 8.08 -4.08
C LEU A 130 7.32 8.94 -4.90
N SER A 131 6.46 8.32 -5.69
CA SER A 131 5.30 8.95 -6.32
C SER A 131 4.05 8.21 -5.88
N PHE A 132 3.01 8.96 -5.52
CA PHE A 132 1.78 8.41 -4.97
C PHE A 132 0.58 8.97 -5.69
N ILE A 133 -0.38 8.10 -5.99
CA ILE A 133 -1.68 8.48 -6.52
C ILE A 133 -2.79 7.88 -5.66
N LEU A 134 -3.83 8.67 -5.39
CA LEU A 134 -4.96 8.27 -4.58
C LEU A 134 -6.23 8.87 -5.14
N SER A 135 -7.16 8.00 -5.54
CA SER A 135 -8.51 8.35 -5.93
C SER A 135 -9.47 7.64 -4.98
N VAL A 136 -10.14 8.45 -4.15
CA VAL A 136 -10.99 7.98 -3.05
C VAL A 136 -12.35 8.64 -3.16
N GLY A 137 -13.41 7.84 -3.04
CA GLY A 137 -14.76 8.29 -2.76
C GLY A 137 -15.01 8.23 -1.25
N PRO A 138 -14.80 9.31 -0.49
CA PRO A 138 -14.86 9.27 0.97
C PRO A 138 -16.30 9.20 1.51
N LYS A 139 -17.31 9.23 0.63
CA LYS A 139 -18.76 9.20 0.92
C LYS A 139 -19.16 10.15 2.07
N VAL A 140 -18.59 11.34 2.08
CA VAL A 140 -18.96 12.35 3.09
C VAL A 140 -20.05 13.24 2.52
N PRO A 141 -21.26 13.22 3.08
CA PRO A 141 -22.34 14.05 2.58
C PRO A 141 -22.04 15.53 2.87
N HIS A 142 -22.41 16.40 1.94
CA HIS A 142 -22.46 17.86 2.11
C HIS A 142 -21.14 18.58 2.41
N ILE A 143 -19.96 17.99 2.13
CA ILE A 143 -18.70 18.73 2.20
C ILE A 143 -18.49 19.53 0.90
N PRO A 144 -18.26 20.85 0.97
CA PRO A 144 -17.87 21.63 -0.20
C PRO A 144 -16.58 21.10 -0.82
N GLN A 145 -16.55 20.91 -2.14
CA GLN A 145 -15.40 20.34 -2.85
C GLN A 145 -14.09 21.09 -2.56
N GLY A 146 -14.14 22.41 -2.40
CA GLY A 146 -12.95 23.22 -2.06
C GLY A 146 -12.33 22.83 -0.72
N VAL A 147 -13.15 22.51 0.28
CA VAL A 147 -12.69 22.03 1.60
C VAL A 147 -12.07 20.64 1.47
N LEU A 148 -12.70 19.75 0.69
CA LEU A 148 -12.16 18.41 0.44
C LEU A 148 -10.79 18.48 -0.24
N ASN A 149 -10.64 19.33 -1.27
CA ASN A 149 -9.38 19.53 -1.98
C ASN A 149 -8.30 20.09 -1.04
N TRP A 150 -8.62 21.11 -0.24
CA TRP A 150 -7.69 21.68 0.73
C TRP A 150 -7.24 20.66 1.80
N MET A 151 -8.18 19.90 2.35
CA MET A 151 -7.88 18.83 3.31
C MET A 151 -7.00 17.75 2.69
N SER A 152 -7.30 17.35 1.44
CA SER A 152 -6.53 16.33 0.74
C SER A 152 -5.05 16.71 0.64
N GLY A 153 -4.72 17.96 0.28
CA GLY A 153 -3.35 18.44 0.22
C GLY A 153 -2.61 18.28 1.56
N LYS A 154 -3.24 18.70 2.66
CA LYS A 154 -2.65 18.57 4.01
C LYS A 154 -2.47 17.12 4.44
N VAL A 155 -3.47 16.28 4.19
CA VAL A 155 -3.41 14.86 4.54
C VAL A 155 -2.31 14.15 3.74
N MET A 156 -2.14 14.49 2.46
CA MET A 156 -1.07 13.93 1.62
C MET A 156 0.32 14.32 2.11
N TRP A 157 0.54 15.60 2.44
CA TRP A 157 1.82 16.04 3.02
C TRP A 157 2.11 15.34 4.35
N ALA A 158 1.12 15.23 5.23
CA ALA A 158 1.27 14.53 6.49
C ALA A 158 1.61 13.04 6.28
N MET A 159 0.91 12.37 5.35
CA MET A 159 1.15 10.97 5.02
C MET A 159 2.60 10.73 4.55
N LEU A 160 3.12 11.58 3.66
CA LEU A 160 4.51 11.50 3.21
C LEU A 160 5.50 11.67 4.37
N GLY A 161 5.24 12.63 5.27
CA GLY A 161 6.07 12.82 6.47
C GLY A 161 6.07 11.63 7.43
N PHE A 162 4.92 10.96 7.61
CA PHE A 162 4.85 9.74 8.40
C PHE A 162 5.56 8.55 7.74
N MET A 163 5.43 8.39 6.42
CA MET A 163 6.14 7.37 5.65
C MET A 163 7.66 7.56 5.75
N GLU A 164 8.15 8.79 5.56
CA GLU A 164 9.57 9.11 5.70
C GLU A 164 10.07 8.83 7.14
N SER A 165 9.31 9.24 8.14
CA SER A 165 9.63 8.99 9.54
C SER A 165 9.67 7.50 9.88
N ALA A 166 8.73 6.72 9.35
CA ALA A 166 8.70 5.27 9.52
C ALA A 166 9.88 4.59 8.82
N ALA A 167 10.24 5.02 7.61
CA ALA A 167 11.41 4.54 6.89
C ALA A 167 12.71 4.82 7.68
N LYS A 168 12.87 6.03 8.22
CA LYS A 168 14.00 6.39 9.10
C LYS A 168 14.04 5.57 10.38
N LYS A 169 12.90 5.32 11.02
CA LYS A 169 12.83 4.42 12.19
C LYS A 169 13.19 2.99 11.84
N ALA A 170 12.84 2.52 10.64
CA ALA A 170 13.11 1.16 10.21
C ALA A 170 14.61 0.84 10.06
N THR A 171 15.48 1.85 9.91
CA THR A 171 16.94 1.68 9.85
C THR A 171 17.59 1.59 11.22
N GLN A 172 16.88 1.96 12.30
CA GLN A 172 17.41 1.93 13.67
C GLN A 172 17.41 0.50 14.23
N LYS A 173 18.52 0.10 14.89
CA LYS A 173 18.72 -1.26 15.42
C LYS A 173 17.84 -1.61 16.62
N ASP A 174 17.43 -0.61 17.38
CA ASP A 174 16.52 -0.73 18.52
C ASP A 174 15.05 -0.64 18.11
N SER A 175 14.76 -0.46 16.81
CA SER A 175 13.39 -0.41 16.32
C SER A 175 12.74 -1.80 16.29
N LYS A 176 11.42 -1.84 16.48
CA LYS A 176 10.62 -3.05 16.23
C LYS A 176 10.76 -3.57 14.79
N TYR A 177 11.06 -2.71 13.82
CA TYR A 177 11.26 -3.12 12.44
C TYR A 177 12.53 -3.97 12.31
N TYR A 178 13.59 -3.63 13.05
CA TYR A 178 14.80 -4.45 13.12
C TYR A 178 14.54 -5.82 13.73
N GLN A 179 13.79 -5.87 14.85
CA GLN A 179 13.39 -7.16 15.46
C GLN A 179 12.59 -8.02 14.48
N ARG A 180 11.61 -7.41 13.81
CA ARG A 180 10.76 -8.08 12.81
C ARG A 180 11.54 -8.66 11.63
N ARG A 181 12.60 -7.97 11.15
CA ARG A 181 13.47 -8.50 10.09
C ARG A 181 14.10 -9.84 10.47
N ARG A 182 14.49 -9.97 11.74
CA ARG A 182 15.10 -11.18 12.29
C ARG A 182 14.09 -12.29 12.55
N GLU A 183 12.86 -11.93 12.89
CA GLU A 183 11.77 -12.89 13.12
C GLU A 183 11.20 -13.48 11.83
N ARG A 184 11.43 -12.82 10.68
CA ARG A 184 10.87 -13.21 9.37
C ARG A 184 11.93 -13.34 8.28
N PRO A 185 12.92 -14.22 8.45
CA PRO A 185 14.01 -14.38 7.48
C PRO A 185 13.49 -14.79 6.09
N ASP A 186 12.38 -15.54 6.02
CA ASP A 186 11.72 -15.94 4.77
C ASP A 186 11.40 -14.77 3.83
N VAL A 187 11.01 -13.63 4.40
CA VAL A 187 10.70 -12.41 3.62
C VAL A 187 11.94 -11.55 3.46
N TYR A 188 12.66 -11.29 4.55
CA TYR A 188 13.71 -10.26 4.54
C TYR A 188 15.03 -10.74 3.95
N ASP A 189 15.34 -12.03 3.99
CA ASP A 189 16.50 -12.56 3.25
C ASP A 189 16.28 -12.45 1.75
N LEU A 190 15.06 -12.72 1.26
CA LEU A 190 14.72 -12.56 -0.16
C LEU A 190 14.88 -11.10 -0.59
N LEU A 191 14.34 -10.15 0.20
CA LEU A 191 14.47 -8.72 -0.10
C LEU A 191 15.93 -8.26 -0.06
N ARG A 192 16.72 -8.73 0.91
CA ARG A 192 18.16 -8.44 1.01
C ARG A 192 18.93 -8.96 -0.20
N GLN A 193 18.72 -10.22 -0.56
CA GLN A 193 19.36 -10.83 -1.72
C GLN A 193 19.01 -10.05 -2.98
N ARG A 194 17.72 -9.78 -3.19
CA ARG A 194 17.24 -9.02 -4.35
C ARG A 194 17.88 -7.63 -4.44
N TYR A 195 18.00 -6.93 -3.32
CA TYR A 195 18.67 -5.63 -3.26
C TYR A 195 20.17 -5.74 -3.60
N ASN A 196 20.88 -6.70 -3.01
CA ASN A 196 22.31 -6.90 -3.28
C ASN A 196 22.57 -7.30 -4.74
N ASP A 197 21.73 -8.15 -5.33
CA ASP A 197 21.81 -8.52 -6.75
C ASP A 197 21.61 -7.31 -7.66
N LEU A 198 20.63 -6.47 -7.33
CA LEU A 198 20.40 -5.21 -8.04
C LEU A 198 21.62 -4.30 -7.95
N LEU A 199 22.17 -4.10 -6.74
CA LEU A 199 23.36 -3.26 -6.55
C LEU A 199 24.52 -3.74 -7.41
N LYS A 200 24.80 -5.04 -7.37
CA LYS A 200 25.88 -5.67 -8.12
C LYS A 200 25.71 -5.49 -9.64
N SER A 201 24.47 -5.45 -10.12
CA SER A 201 24.18 -5.31 -11.55
C SER A 201 24.18 -3.86 -12.06
N LYS A 202 23.89 -2.88 -11.19
CA LYS A 202 23.64 -1.48 -11.59
C LYS A 202 24.76 -0.52 -11.20
N PHE A 203 25.55 -0.84 -10.19
CA PHE A 203 26.54 0.07 -9.61
C PHE A 203 27.96 -0.47 -9.75
N THR A 204 28.93 0.42 -9.56
CA THR A 204 30.36 0.07 -9.58
C THR A 204 30.71 -0.88 -8.43
N ARG A 205 31.89 -1.50 -8.52
CA ARG A 205 32.36 -2.42 -7.49
C ARG A 205 32.55 -1.72 -6.15
N GLU A 206 33.02 -0.48 -6.18
CA GLU A 206 33.25 0.38 -5.03
C GLU A 206 31.92 0.73 -4.35
N GLU A 207 30.94 1.21 -5.12
CA GLU A 207 29.58 1.50 -4.61
C GLU A 207 28.91 0.24 -4.06
N TYR A 208 29.03 -0.90 -4.76
CA TYR A 208 28.51 -2.16 -4.26
C TYR A 208 29.12 -2.53 -2.90
N ALA A 209 30.45 -2.41 -2.75
CA ALA A 209 31.13 -2.74 -1.49
C ALA A 209 30.71 -1.82 -0.34
N GLU A 210 30.38 -0.56 -0.64
CA GLU A 210 29.88 0.42 0.34
C GLU A 210 28.46 0.09 0.81
N TYR A 211 27.56 -0.26 -0.12
CA TYR A 211 26.12 -0.34 0.14
C TYR A 211 25.54 -1.75 0.29
N VAL A 212 26.35 -2.80 0.09
CA VAL A 212 25.89 -4.19 0.24
C VAL A 212 25.33 -4.44 1.64
N LEU A 213 24.13 -5.01 1.71
CA LEU A 213 23.52 -5.38 2.98
C LEU A 213 24.12 -6.69 3.49
N LYS A 214 24.56 -6.67 4.75
CA LYS A 214 25.09 -7.83 5.46
C LYS A 214 23.97 -8.72 6.00
N ASN A 215 24.33 -9.91 6.46
CA ASN A 215 23.37 -10.88 6.99
C ASN A 215 22.68 -10.42 8.29
N ASP A 216 23.27 -9.47 9.01
CA ASP A 216 22.76 -8.91 10.28
C ASP A 216 21.90 -7.65 10.10
N TYR A 217 21.46 -7.35 8.88
CA TYR A 217 20.64 -6.18 8.54
C TYR A 217 19.17 -6.28 8.98
#